data_AF-A0AA96GAL0-F1
#
_entry.id   AF-A0AA96GAL0-F1
#
_cell.length_a   1.000
_cell.length_b   1.000
_cell.length_c   1.000
_cell.angle_alpha   90.00
_cell.angle_beta   90.00
_cell.angle_gamma   90.00
#
_symmetry.space_group_name_H-M   'P 1'
#
loop_
_entity.id
_entity.type
_entity.pdbx_description
1 polymer ?
#
loop_
_entity_poly.entity_id
_entity_poly.type
_entity_poly.pdbx_seq_one_letter_code
_entity_poly.pdbx_strand_id
1 'polypeptide(L)' 'MPFVLDSSVALAWVLDATSTERALEETMTLARKYELTTYDASYLELAKRRGTPLATFDTKLRQACVLAKIPVLPS' A
#
# COMPACT_ATOMS: atom_id res chain seq x y z
N MET A 1 29.34 27.04 5.24
CA MET A 1 29.00 26.47 3.92
C MET A 1 27.56 26.01 3.98
N PRO A 2 26.57 26.73 3.42
CA PRO A 2 25.21 26.22 3.39
C PRO A 2 25.10 25.25 2.21
N PHE A 3 24.88 23.97 2.53
CA PHE A 3 24.47 22.95 1.58
C PHE A 3 23.07 23.32 1.10
N VAL A 4 22.96 23.78 -0.15
CA VAL A 4 21.67 24.09 -0.78
C VAL A 4 20.94 22.75 -0.97
N LEU A 5 19.98 22.45 -0.08
CA LEU A 5 18.98 21.44 -0.38
C LEU A 5 18.15 21.98 -1.55
N ASP A 6 18.31 21.38 -2.72
CA ASP A 6 17.47 21.62 -3.88
C ASP A 6 15.98 21.43 -3.48
N SER A 7 15.17 22.45 -3.76
CA SER A 7 13.72 22.49 -3.55
C SER A 7 12.98 21.28 -4.16
N SER A 8 13.61 20.57 -5.10
CA SER A 8 13.13 19.32 -5.68
C SER A 8 12.92 18.20 -4.64
N VAL A 9 13.74 18.12 -3.59
CA VAL A 9 13.60 17.10 -2.53
C VAL A 9 12.42 17.42 -1.61
N ALA A 10 12.21 18.70 -1.29
CA ALA A 10 11.09 19.13 -0.47
C ALA A 10 9.74 18.91 -1.19
N LEU A 11 9.72 19.11 -2.51
CA LEU A 11 8.52 18.89 -3.33
C LEU A 11 8.12 17.42 -3.39
N ALA A 12 9.09 16.49 -3.45
CA ALA A 12 8.82 15.06 -3.43
C ALA A 12 8.11 14.62 -2.13
N TRP A 13 8.50 15.19 -0.98
CA TRP A 13 7.88 14.87 0.31
C TRP A 13 6.43 15.36 0.41
N VAL A 14 6.17 16.59 -0.04
CA VAL A 14 4.82 17.17 -0.01
C VAL A 14 3.89 16.43 -0.98
N LEU A 15 4.39 16.02 -2.15
CA LEU A 15 3.65 15.17 -3.10
C LEU A 15 3.39 13.76 -2.53
N ASP A 16 4.34 13.19 -1.80
CA ASP A 16 4.20 11.87 -1.17
C ASP A 16 3.15 11.88 -0.05
N ALA A 17 3.01 12.98 0.69
CA ALA A 17 1.99 13.11 1.75
C ALA A 17 0.56 13.03 1.20
N THR A 18 0.26 13.70 0.08
CA THR A 18 -1.06 13.57 -0.58
C THR A 18 -1.29 12.16 -1.11
N SER A 19 -0.23 11.47 -1.55
CA SER A 19 -0.30 10.07 -1.94
C SER A 19 -0.55 9.15 -0.74
N THR A 20 0.02 9.51 0.42
CA THR A 20 -0.08 8.77 1.68
C THR A 20 -1.48 8.87 2.28
N GLU A 21 -2.11 10.05 2.25
CA GLU A 21 -3.50 10.22 2.72
C GLU A 21 -4.48 9.39 1.90
N ARG A 22 -4.36 9.41 0.56
CA ARG A 22 -5.20 8.59 -0.32
C ARG A 22 -4.94 7.09 -0.13
N ALA A 23 -3.67 6.70 0.01
CA ALA A 23 -3.30 5.32 0.30
C ALA A 23 -3.86 4.86 1.66
N LEU A 24 -3.90 5.73 2.67
CA LEU A 24 -4.49 5.43 3.97
C LEU A 24 -6.01 5.26 3.88
N GLU A 25 -6.70 6.12 3.13
CA GLU A 25 -8.14 5.98 2.89
C GLU A 25 -8.48 4.68 2.15
N GLU A 26 -7.71 4.34 1.11
CA GLU A 26 -7.84 3.06 0.41
C GLU A 26 -7.53 1.88 1.34
N THR A 27 -6.49 1.98 2.16
CA THR A 27 -6.12 0.95 3.15
C THR A 27 -7.27 0.71 4.12
N MET A 28 -7.87 1.76 4.69
CA MET A 28 -9.01 1.63 5.60
C MET A 28 -10.24 1.05 4.90
N THR A 29 -10.48 1.43 3.64
CA THR A 29 -11.55 0.86 2.82
C THR A 29 -11.35 -0.63 2.59
N LEU A 30 -10.13 -1.06 2.25
CA LEU A 30 -9.77 -2.46 2.06
C LEU A 30 -9.86 -3.26 3.36
N ALA A 31 -9.40 -2.69 4.48
CA ALA A 31 -9.49 -3.30 5.80
C ALA A 31 -10.93 -3.63 6.16
N ARG A 32 -11.85 -2.68 5.97
CA ARG A 32 -13.29 -2.89 6.22
C ARG A 32 -13.91 -3.86 5.24
N LYS A 33 -13.56 -3.77 3.95
CA LYS A 33 -14.16 -4.61 2.89
C LYS A 33 -13.79 -6.08 3.02
N TYR A 34 -12.57 -6.37 3.44
CA TYR A 34 -12.03 -7.73 3.52
C TYR A 34 -11.83 -8.22 4.96
N GLU A 35 -12.35 -7.48 5.94
CA GLU A 35 -12.21 -7.78 7.38
C GLU A 35 -10.75 -8.05 7.79
N LEU A 36 -9.84 -7.27 7.23
CA LEU A 36 -8.40 -7.35 7.46
C LEU A 36 -7.97 -6.41 8.58
N THR A 37 -6.84 -6.74 9.21
CA THR A 37 -6.14 -5.74 10.02
C THR A 37 -5.67 -4.59 9.13
N THR A 38 -5.49 -3.39 9.69
CA THR A 38 -4.93 -2.25 8.95
C THR A 38 -3.56 -2.58 8.34
N TYR A 39 -2.80 -3.48 8.98
CA TYR A 39 -1.50 -3.94 8.52
C TYR A 39 -1.60 -4.84 7.28
N ASP A 40 -2.49 -5.83 7.30
CA ASP A 40 -2.70 -6.70 6.13
C ASP A 40 -3.31 -5.92 4.95
N ALA A 41 -4.22 -4.99 5.26
CA ALA A 41 -4.82 -4.11 4.26
C ALA A 41 -3.81 -3.15 3.63
N SER A 42 -2.80 -2.68 4.36
CA SER A 42 -1.77 -1.80 3.80
C SER A 42 -0.86 -2.54 2.83
N TYR A 43 -0.56 -3.82 3.08
CA TYR A 43 0.13 -4.66 2.10
C TYR A 43 -0.72 -4.93 0.85
N LEU A 44 -2.02 -5.14 1.02
CA LEU A 44 -2.94 -5.31 -0.09
C LEU A 44 -3.04 -4.02 -0.94
N GLU A 45 -3.15 -2.84 -0.31
CA GLU A 45 -3.11 -1.54 -0.98
C GLU A 45 -1.80 -1.37 -1.74
N LEU A 46 -0.67 -1.63 -1.07
CA LEU A 46 0.65 -1.46 -1.65
C LEU A 46 0.84 -2.35 -2.88
N ALA A 47 0.42 -3.62 -2.80
CA ALA A 47 0.47 -4.56 -3.92
C ALA A 47 -0.43 -4.09 -5.08
N LYS A 48 -1.63 -3.58 -4.77
CA LYS A 48 -2.58 -3.03 -5.76
C LYS A 48 -1.97 -1.85 -6.50
N ARG A 49 -1.43 -0.89 -5.74
CA ARG A 49 -0.88 0.36 -6.25
C ARG A 49 0.37 0.15 -7.09
N ARG A 50 1.22 -0.81 -6.69
CA ARG A 50 2.45 -1.15 -7.42
C ARG A 50 2.25 -2.16 -8.54
N GLY A 51 1.08 -2.79 -8.63
CA GLY A 51 0.81 -3.87 -9.60
C GLY A 51 1.70 -5.10 -9.36
N THR A 52 2.15 -5.31 -8.12
CA THR A 52 3.08 -6.39 -7.76
C THR A 52 2.34 -7.55 -7.13
N PRO A 53 2.82 -8.79 -7.32
CA PRO A 53 2.27 -9.93 -6.61
C PRO A 53 2.58 -9.85 -5.11
N LEU A 54 1.69 -10.38 -4.27
CA LEU A 54 1.87 -10.43 -2.82
C LEU A 54 2.30 -11.84 -2.38
N ALA A 55 3.43 -11.95 -1.68
CA ALA A 55 3.82 -13.15 -0.98
C ALA A 55 3.35 -13.08 0.47
N THR A 56 2.46 -13.98 0.87
CA THR A 56 2.02 -14.10 2.26
C THR A 56 1.61 -15.53 2.59
N PHE A 57 1.89 -15.94 3.82
CA PHE A 57 1.42 -17.21 4.40
C PHE A 57 0.07 -17.05 5.11
N ASP A 58 -0.42 -15.82 5.28
CA ASP A 58 -1.71 -15.57 5.92
C ASP A 58 -2.85 -15.93 4.97
N THR A 59 -3.70 -16.86 5.41
CA THR A 59 -4.81 -17.39 4.61
C THR A 59 -5.89 -16.35 4.35
N LYS A 60 -6.17 -15.43 5.29
CA LYS A 60 -7.15 -14.36 5.09
C LYS A 60 -6.66 -13.33 4.08
N LEU A 61 -5.38 -12.94 4.18
CA LEU A 61 -4.78 -12.00 3.24
C LEU A 61 -4.67 -12.59 1.83
N ARG A 62 -4.38 -13.90 1.70
CA ARG A 62 -4.43 -14.59 0.41
C ARG A 62 -5.84 -14.55 -0.20
N GLN A 63 -6.88 -14.80 0.59
CA GLN A 63 -8.27 -14.70 0.13
C GLN A 63 -8.62 -13.29 -0.32
N ALA A 64 -8.22 -12.28 0.45
CA ALA A 64 -8.41 -10.88 0.07
C ALA A 64 -7.69 -10.52 -1.23
N CYS A 65 -6.47 -11.01 -1.45
CA CYS A 65 -5.74 -10.84 -2.71
C CYS A 65 -6.50 -11.44 -3.90
N VAL A 66 -7.03 -12.64 -3.76
CA VAL A 66 -7.83 -13.30 -4.82
C VAL A 66 -9.07 -12.47 -5.14
N LEU A 67 -9.81 -12.00 -4.13
CA LEU A 67 -10.99 -11.15 -4.31
C LEU A 67 -10.65 -9.78 -4.90
N ALA A 68 -9.47 -9.24 -4.58
CA ALA A 68 -8.94 -7.99 -5.11
C ALA A 68 -8.25 -8.16 -6.47
N LYS A 69 -8.19 -9.39 -7.02
CA LYS A 69 -7.50 -9.76 -8.27
C LYS A 69 -6.00 -9.44 -8.26
N ILE A 70 -5.38 -9.51 -7.09
CA ILE A 70 -3.94 -9.35 -6.92
C ILE A 70 -3.28 -10.73 -7.00
N PRO A 71 -2.25 -10.91 -7.83
CA PRO A 71 -1.57 -12.20 -7.92
C PRO A 71 -0.89 -12.54 -6.58
N VAL A 72 -1.06 -13.78 -6.13
CA VAL A 72 -0.44 -14.28 -4.91
C VAL A 72 0.70 -15.22 -5.29
N LEU A 73 1.88 -15.02 -4.71
CA LEU A 73 3.00 -15.92 -4.95
C LEU A 73 2.76 -17.28 -4.25
N PRO A 74 3.20 -18.39 -4.87
CA PRO A 74 3.22 -19.68 -4.19
C PRO A 74 4.13 -19.59 -2.95
N SER A 75 3.68 -20.22 -1.88
CA SER A 75 4.39 -20.37 -0.61
C SER A 75 5.54 -21.37 -0.73
#